data_AF-A0A522DF75-F1
#
_entry.id   AF-A0A522DF75-F1
#
_cell.length_a   1.000
_cell.length_b   1.000
_cell.length_c   1.000
_cell.angle_alpha   90.00
_cell.angle_beta   90.00
_cell.angle_gamma   90.00
#
_symmetry.space_group_name_H-M   'P 1'
#
loop_
_entity.id
_entity.type
_entity.pdbx_description
1 polymer ?
#
loop_
_entity_poly.entity_id
_entity_poly.type
_entity_poly.pdbx_seq_one_letter_code
_entity_poly.pdbx_strand_id
1 'polypeptide(L)'
;HGISDEMVKDAPAFKQVAHELKQMLDGCDISGYNSNRFDIPLLMEEFLRAGVEFDMKGRRLVDVQHIFYKMEQRTLGAAYKFFCGKNLDGAHSAEVDASATHEILEAQLKRYPELGNTVDSIIKVIGEDVIVDFARRFAMDNGVEVFNFGKHKGRPVSEVLKSEPQYYDWMMKGDFPQHTKQKLTEIFTRTMLRKS
;
A
#
# COMPACT_ATOMS: atom_id res chain seq x y z
N HIS A 1 2.46 2.82 20.13
CA HIS A 1 1.04 3.22 19.95
C HIS A 1 0.29 3.43 21.26
N GLY A 2 0.72 2.92 22.44
CA GLY A 2 0.09 3.29 23.73
C GLY A 2 -1.35 2.80 23.97
N ILE A 3 -2.02 2.31 22.92
CA ILE A 3 -3.36 1.71 22.97
C ILE A 3 -3.22 0.26 23.45
N SER A 4 -3.96 -0.09 24.50
CA SER A 4 -4.09 -1.44 25.04
C SER A 4 -5.45 -2.05 24.68
N ASP A 5 -5.56 -3.39 24.76
CA ASP A 5 -6.82 -4.10 24.52
C ASP A 5 -7.95 -3.58 25.43
N GLU A 6 -7.63 -3.21 26.67
CA GLU A 6 -8.59 -2.65 27.64
C GLU A 6 -9.15 -1.29 27.18
N MET A 7 -8.35 -0.47 26.50
CA MET A 7 -8.79 0.84 25.97
C MET A 7 -9.78 0.70 24.82
N VAL A 8 -9.78 -0.44 24.11
CA VAL A 8 -10.60 -0.67 22.91
C VAL A 8 -11.65 -1.76 23.10
N LYS A 9 -11.80 -2.32 24.31
CA LYS A 9 -12.71 -3.43 24.58
C LYS A 9 -14.18 -3.14 24.21
N ASP A 10 -14.59 -1.88 24.37
CA ASP A 10 -15.95 -1.39 24.11
C ASP A 10 -16.03 -0.66 22.75
N ALA A 11 -14.92 -0.56 22.02
CA ALA A 11 -14.90 0.04 20.68
C ALA A 11 -15.54 -0.92 19.66
N PRO A 12 -16.18 -0.40 18.61
CA PRO A 12 -16.72 -1.25 17.56
C PRO A 12 -15.60 -2.01 16.84
N ALA A 13 -15.85 -3.28 16.55
CA ALA A 13 -14.98 -4.04 15.65
C ALA A 13 -15.03 -3.44 14.24
N PHE A 14 -13.96 -3.61 13.45
CA PHE A 14 -13.88 -3.04 12.10
C PHE A 14 -15.10 -3.37 11.23
N LYS A 15 -15.56 -4.62 11.25
CA LYS A 15 -16.79 -5.08 10.55
C LYS A 15 -18.01 -4.19 10.82
N GLN A 16 -18.14 -3.65 12.03
CA GLN A 16 -19.29 -2.84 12.43
C GLN A 16 -19.25 -1.43 11.82
N VAL A 17 -18.05 -0.92 11.53
CA VAL A 17 -17.83 0.43 10.96
C VAL A 17 -17.40 0.41 9.49
N ALA A 18 -17.16 -0.77 8.91
CA ALA A 18 -16.61 -0.92 7.56
C ALA A 18 -17.44 -0.18 6.49
N HIS A 19 -18.77 -0.27 6.50
CA HIS A 19 -19.61 0.43 5.52
C HIS A 19 -19.53 1.96 5.65
N GLU A 20 -19.45 2.47 6.87
CA GLU A 20 -19.29 3.91 7.14
C GLU A 20 -17.92 4.40 6.65
N LEU A 21 -16.85 3.67 6.96
CA LEU A 21 -15.51 3.97 6.47
C LEU A 21 -15.43 3.92 4.94
N LYS A 22 -16.06 2.91 4.31
CA LYS A 22 -16.16 2.82 2.85
C LYS A 22 -16.84 4.06 2.27
N GLN A 23 -17.95 4.49 2.86
CA GLN A 23 -18.70 5.67 2.39
C GLN A 23 -17.87 6.95 2.57
N MET A 24 -17.20 7.11 3.70
CA MET A 24 -16.31 8.25 3.97
C MET A 24 -15.15 8.33 2.97
N LEU A 25 -14.58 7.18 2.61
CA LEU A 25 -13.48 7.09 1.67
C LEU A 25 -13.95 7.14 0.21
N ASP A 26 -15.26 7.11 -0.07
CA ASP A 26 -15.73 6.99 -1.44
C ASP A 26 -15.42 8.25 -2.29
N GLY A 27 -14.97 8.06 -3.53
CA GLY A 27 -14.49 9.15 -4.39
C GLY A 27 -13.19 9.84 -3.95
N CYS A 28 -12.62 9.50 -2.79
CA CYS A 28 -11.37 10.08 -2.30
C CYS A 28 -10.12 9.40 -2.89
N ASP A 29 -9.14 10.23 -3.23
CA ASP A 29 -7.73 9.83 -3.27
C ASP A 29 -7.19 9.75 -1.83
N ILE A 30 -6.19 8.91 -1.58
CA ILE A 30 -5.69 8.67 -0.23
C ILE A 30 -4.22 9.09 -0.14
N SER A 31 -3.91 9.83 0.92
CA SER A 31 -2.55 10.27 1.25
C SER A 31 -2.17 9.83 2.65
N GLY A 32 -0.89 9.53 2.87
CA GLY A 32 -0.34 9.15 4.16
C GLY A 32 1.19 9.17 4.18
N TYR A 33 1.79 8.86 5.32
CA TYR A 33 3.24 8.75 5.44
C TYR A 33 3.64 7.28 5.56
N ASN A 34 4.31 6.74 4.53
CA ASN A 34 4.58 5.30 4.40
C ASN A 34 3.30 4.43 4.32
N SER A 35 2.17 5.04 3.96
CA SER A 35 0.85 4.41 3.98
C SER A 35 0.68 3.33 2.92
N ASN A 36 1.31 3.49 1.75
CA ASN A 36 1.24 2.52 0.66
C ASN A 36 1.86 1.17 1.04
N ARG A 37 2.74 1.15 2.05
CA ARG A 37 3.41 -0.05 2.54
C ARG A 37 2.79 -0.64 3.79
N PHE A 38 1.95 0.10 4.51
CA PHE A 38 1.41 -0.33 5.79
C PHE A 38 -0.09 -0.09 5.93
N ASP A 39 -0.53 1.17 6.00
CA ASP A 39 -1.92 1.52 6.32
C ASP A 39 -2.90 1.04 5.26
N ILE A 40 -2.58 1.24 3.98
CA ILE A 40 -3.41 0.80 2.85
C ILE A 40 -3.52 -0.74 2.82
N PRO A 41 -2.41 -1.50 2.84
CA PRO A 41 -2.46 -2.95 3.03
C PRO A 41 -3.35 -3.42 4.18
N LEU A 42 -3.21 -2.82 5.37
CA LEU A 42 -3.99 -3.18 6.54
C LEU A 42 -5.49 -2.92 6.32
N LEU A 43 -5.82 -1.71 5.86
CA LEU A 43 -7.20 -1.30 5.59
C LEU A 43 -7.88 -2.24 4.60
N MET A 44 -7.17 -2.63 3.53
CA MET A 44 -7.72 -3.50 2.49
C MET A 44 -7.95 -4.91 3.01
N GLU A 45 -7.02 -5.46 3.80
CA GLU A 45 -7.22 -6.76 4.44
C GLU A 45 -8.39 -6.73 5.44
N GLU A 46 -8.60 -5.63 6.17
CA GLU A 46 -9.76 -5.49 7.07
C GLU A 46 -11.09 -5.40 6.31
N PHE A 47 -11.15 -4.68 5.18
CA PHE A 47 -12.32 -4.68 4.30
C PHE A 47 -12.64 -6.07 3.75
N LEU A 48 -11.62 -6.80 3.30
CA LEU A 48 -11.75 -8.19 2.85
C LEU A 48 -12.24 -9.11 3.97
N ARG A 49 -11.68 -8.99 5.19
CA ARG A 49 -12.13 -9.73 6.38
C ARG A 49 -13.58 -9.42 6.75
N ALA A 50 -14.01 -8.17 6.59
CA ALA A 50 -15.38 -7.74 6.84
C ALA A 50 -16.37 -8.18 5.75
N GLY A 51 -15.89 -8.68 4.60
CA GLY A 51 -16.74 -9.00 3.45
C GLY A 51 -17.31 -7.76 2.76
N VAL A 52 -16.69 -6.60 2.94
CA VAL A 52 -17.10 -5.33 2.34
C VAL A 52 -16.17 -5.04 1.17
N GLU A 53 -16.71 -5.06 -0.05
CA GLU A 53 -15.95 -4.75 -1.25
C GLU A 53 -15.56 -3.27 -1.28
N PHE A 54 -14.26 -3.01 -1.18
CA PHE A 54 -13.66 -1.68 -1.32
C PHE A 54 -12.61 -1.74 -2.43
N ASP A 55 -12.88 -1.08 -3.54
CA ASP A 55 -11.99 -1.06 -4.70
C ASP A 55 -11.08 0.18 -4.68
N MET A 56 -9.80 -0.05 -4.96
CA MET A 56 -8.78 0.97 -5.15
C MET A 56 -8.73 1.47 -6.60
N LYS A 57 -9.44 0.82 -7.53
CA LYS A 57 -9.49 1.23 -8.93
C LYS A 57 -10.01 2.65 -9.07
N GLY A 58 -9.25 3.46 -9.81
CA GLY A 58 -9.58 4.86 -10.04
C GLY A 58 -9.16 5.81 -8.91
N ARG A 59 -8.71 5.30 -7.76
CA ARG A 59 -8.14 6.10 -6.68
C ARG A 59 -6.66 6.28 -6.89
N ARG A 60 -6.15 7.44 -6.50
CA ARG A 60 -4.72 7.74 -6.44
C ARG A 60 -4.21 7.57 -5.01
N LEU A 61 -2.95 7.16 -4.91
CA LEU A 61 -2.24 7.01 -3.65
C LEU A 61 -1.04 7.95 -3.65
N VAL A 62 -1.03 8.88 -2.69
CA VAL A 62 0.09 9.81 -2.48
C VAL A 62 0.80 9.44 -1.17
N ASP A 63 2.03 8.95 -1.28
CA ASP A 63 2.84 8.65 -0.10
C ASP A 63 3.85 9.78 0.14
N VAL A 64 3.66 10.51 1.24
CA VAL A 64 4.48 11.68 1.61
C VAL A 64 5.94 11.29 1.90
N GLN A 65 6.17 10.07 2.40
CA GLN A 65 7.52 9.53 2.55
C GLN A 65 8.15 9.24 1.18
N HIS A 66 7.36 8.74 0.24
CA HIS A 66 7.86 8.47 -1.12
C HIS A 66 8.29 9.76 -1.82
N ILE A 67 7.53 10.85 -1.67
CA ILE A 67 7.95 12.19 -2.14
C ILE A 67 9.31 12.53 -1.54
N PHE A 68 9.46 12.45 -0.21
CA PHE A 68 10.73 12.76 0.46
C PHE A 68 11.90 11.94 -0.09
N TYR A 69 11.76 10.62 -0.20
CA TYR A 69 12.83 9.74 -0.70
C TYR A 69 13.14 9.89 -2.19
N LYS A 70 12.21 10.41 -2.98
CA LYS A 70 12.42 10.69 -4.39
C LYS A 70 13.12 12.03 -4.61
N MET A 71 12.71 13.04 -3.84
CA MET A 71 13.18 14.41 -3.99
C MET A 71 14.50 14.67 -3.25
N GLU A 72 14.75 13.98 -2.13
CA GLU A 72 16.00 14.08 -1.39
C GLU A 72 17.00 13.01 -1.86
N GLN A 73 18.18 13.46 -2.29
CA GLN A 73 19.24 12.55 -2.71
C GLN A 73 19.65 11.64 -1.54
N ARG A 74 19.65 10.34 -1.78
CA ARG A 74 20.14 9.29 -0.87
C ARG A 74 21.66 9.33 -0.71
N THR A 75 22.23 10.43 -0.23
CA THR A 75 23.64 10.49 0.17
C THR A 75 23.73 10.58 1.69
N LEU A 76 24.71 9.87 2.27
CA LEU A 76 25.00 9.88 3.70
C LEU A 76 25.20 11.32 4.24
N GLY A 77 25.69 12.24 3.39
CA GLY A 77 25.85 13.67 3.72
C GLY A 77 24.55 14.46 3.83
N ALA A 78 23.54 14.17 3.01
CA ALA A 78 22.20 14.77 3.11
C ALA A 78 21.44 14.27 4.36
N ALA A 79 21.58 12.97 4.65
CA ALA A 79 21.06 12.36 5.87
C ALA A 79 21.72 12.96 7.14
N TYR A 80 23.04 13.17 7.16
CA TYR A 80 23.75 13.74 8.31
C TYR A 80 23.30 15.18 8.65
N LYS A 81 22.96 15.99 7.65
CA LYS A 81 22.41 17.35 7.84
C LYS A 81 20.94 17.34 8.27
N PHE A 82 20.18 16.33 7.86
CA PHE A 82 18.77 16.16 8.21
C PHE A 82 18.57 15.58 9.63
N PHE A 83 19.37 14.61 10.06
CA PHE A 83 19.17 13.89 11.32
C PHE A 83 19.74 14.57 12.58
N CYS A 84 20.75 15.43 12.46
CA CYS A 84 21.39 16.08 13.63
C CYS A 84 20.74 17.40 14.05
N GLY A 85 19.53 17.72 13.57
CA GLY A 85 19.01 19.08 13.55
C GLY A 85 17.97 19.51 14.58
N LYS A 86 17.27 18.57 15.28
CA LYS A 86 16.41 18.73 16.50
C LYS A 86 15.38 17.61 16.62
N ASN A 87 14.88 17.39 17.85
CA ASN A 87 13.93 16.33 18.21
C ASN A 87 12.47 16.72 17.95
N LEU A 88 11.67 15.70 17.61
CA LEU A 88 10.22 15.75 17.65
C LEU A 88 9.77 15.10 18.96
N ASP A 89 9.43 15.91 19.96
CA ASP A 89 8.88 15.40 21.22
C ASP A 89 7.35 15.27 21.12
N GLY A 90 6.84 14.04 21.28
CA GLY A 90 5.41 13.79 21.61
C GLY A 90 4.46 13.31 20.50
N ALA A 91 4.90 12.64 19.44
CA ALA A 91 3.98 12.09 18.42
C ALA A 91 3.53 10.67 18.77
N HIS A 92 2.28 10.45 19.20
CA HIS A 92 1.64 9.11 19.31
C HIS A 92 0.10 9.15 19.33
N SER A 93 -0.54 9.93 18.45
CA SER A 93 -1.96 9.73 18.12
C SER A 93 -2.18 9.81 16.60
N ALA A 94 -3.16 9.04 16.09
CA ALA A 94 -3.43 8.97 14.66
C ALA A 94 -3.77 10.35 14.04
N GLU A 95 -4.46 11.22 14.79
CA GLU A 95 -4.80 12.58 14.36
C GLU A 95 -3.57 13.48 14.24
N VAL A 96 -2.64 13.38 15.20
CA VAL A 96 -1.37 14.12 15.16
C VAL A 96 -0.53 13.66 13.98
N ASP A 97 -0.44 12.35 13.73
CA ASP A 97 0.31 11.80 12.61
C ASP A 97 -0.30 12.19 11.25
N ALA A 98 -1.64 12.19 11.14
CA ALA A 98 -2.35 12.65 9.94
C ALA A 98 -2.14 14.16 9.69
N SER A 99 -2.21 14.98 10.74
CA SER A 99 -1.98 16.43 10.64
C SER A 99 -0.55 16.74 10.25
N ALA A 100 0.43 16.10 10.88
CA ALA A 100 1.83 16.23 10.52
C ALA A 100 2.10 15.78 9.07
N THR A 101 1.47 14.70 8.63
CA THR A 101 1.56 14.23 7.24
C THR A 101 1.07 15.29 6.25
N HIS A 102 -0.07 15.93 6.56
CA HIS A 102 -0.61 17.02 5.75
C HIS A 102 0.34 18.23 5.69
N GLU A 103 0.84 18.69 6.85
CA GLU A 103 1.79 19.81 6.92
C GLU A 103 3.09 19.54 6.16
N ILE A 104 3.62 18.32 6.26
CA ILE A 104 4.80 17.89 5.50
C ILE A 104 4.51 17.92 4.00
N LEU A 105 3.36 17.41 3.55
CA LEU A 105 2.99 17.45 2.14
C LEU A 105 2.92 18.90 1.64
N GLU A 106 2.27 19.81 2.37
CA GLU A 106 2.24 21.23 1.99
C GLU A 106 3.64 21.84 1.90
N ALA A 107 4.52 21.52 2.85
CA ALA A 107 5.91 21.98 2.84
C ALA A 107 6.68 21.42 1.63
N GLN A 108 6.49 20.16 1.28
CA GLN A 108 7.08 19.54 0.09
C GLN A 108 6.59 20.23 -1.20
N LEU A 109 5.30 20.52 -1.33
CA LEU A 109 4.76 21.22 -2.50
C LEU A 109 5.33 22.64 -2.64
N LYS A 110 5.55 23.35 -1.53
CA LYS A 110 6.23 24.67 -1.53
C LYS A 110 7.71 24.55 -1.89
N ARG A 111 8.37 23.48 -1.44
CA ARG A 111 9.81 23.23 -1.61
C ARG A 111 10.18 22.77 -3.01
N TYR A 112 9.32 21.98 -3.65
CA TYR A 112 9.55 21.33 -4.95
C TYR A 112 8.43 21.72 -5.95
N PRO A 113 8.56 22.88 -6.62
CA PRO A 113 7.54 23.35 -7.58
C PRO A 113 7.25 22.37 -8.73
N GLU A 114 8.19 21.49 -9.06
CA GLU A 114 8.04 20.46 -10.08
C GLU A 114 6.96 19.42 -9.76
N LEU A 115 6.59 19.25 -8.48
CA LEU A 115 5.46 18.40 -8.08
C LEU A 115 4.11 18.93 -8.58
N GLY A 116 4.04 20.24 -8.89
CA GLY A 116 2.79 20.92 -9.21
C GLY A 116 1.83 20.99 -8.02
N ASN A 117 0.54 21.17 -8.30
CA ASN A 117 -0.51 21.39 -7.30
C ASN A 117 -1.72 20.45 -7.46
N THR A 118 -1.54 19.34 -8.18
CA THR A 118 -2.57 18.33 -8.38
C THR A 118 -2.05 16.95 -7.99
N VAL A 119 -2.94 16.03 -7.61
CA VAL A 119 -2.55 14.65 -7.28
C VAL A 119 -1.85 13.96 -8.46
N ASP A 120 -2.39 14.13 -9.68
CA ASP A 120 -1.79 13.55 -10.88
C ASP A 120 -0.40 14.15 -11.19
N SER A 121 -0.17 15.45 -10.96
CA SER A 121 1.16 16.05 -11.17
C SER A 121 2.19 15.52 -10.17
N ILE A 122 1.80 15.35 -8.91
CA ILE A 122 2.66 14.76 -7.87
C ILE A 122 3.06 13.35 -8.29
N ILE A 123 2.08 12.50 -8.61
CA ILE A 123 2.28 11.09 -8.99
C ILE A 123 3.15 10.97 -10.24
N LYS A 124 2.95 11.83 -11.23
CA LYS A 124 3.78 11.86 -12.44
C LYS A 124 5.26 12.08 -12.13
N VAL A 125 5.58 12.89 -11.11
CA VAL A 125 6.95 13.21 -10.72
C VAL A 125 7.56 12.09 -9.88
N ILE A 126 6.83 11.59 -8.89
CA ILE A 126 7.36 10.58 -7.97
C ILE A 126 7.36 9.16 -8.57
N GLY A 127 6.49 8.92 -9.55
CA GLY A 127 6.20 7.62 -10.12
C GLY A 127 5.18 6.85 -9.30
N GLU A 128 4.46 5.95 -9.96
CA GLU A 128 3.55 5.03 -9.28
C GLU A 128 4.31 3.82 -8.74
N ASP A 129 4.03 3.48 -7.48
CA ASP A 129 4.48 2.21 -6.91
C ASP A 129 3.54 1.12 -7.44
N VAL A 130 4.02 0.26 -8.34
CA VAL A 130 3.18 -0.80 -8.94
C VAL A 130 3.02 -1.94 -7.93
N ILE A 131 1.89 -1.94 -7.23
CA ILE A 131 1.53 -2.95 -6.24
C ILE A 131 0.67 -4.02 -6.91
N VAL A 132 1.20 -5.25 -7.01
CA VAL A 132 0.41 -6.40 -7.49
C VAL A 132 -0.45 -6.94 -6.35
N ASP A 133 0.17 -7.21 -5.20
CA ASP A 133 -0.52 -7.51 -3.95
C ASP A 133 0.09 -6.76 -2.76
N PHE A 134 -0.75 -6.41 -1.78
CA PHE A 134 -0.32 -5.64 -0.62
C PHE A 134 0.73 -6.35 0.25
N ALA A 135 0.72 -7.69 0.29
CA ALA A 135 1.72 -8.47 0.99
C ALA A 135 3.05 -8.59 0.25
N ARG A 136 3.16 -7.99 -0.95
CA ARG A 136 4.33 -8.01 -1.83
C ARG A 136 4.84 -9.43 -2.11
N ARG A 137 3.93 -10.41 -2.17
CA ARG A 137 4.22 -11.79 -2.59
C ARG A 137 4.37 -11.88 -4.10
N PHE A 138 3.79 -10.94 -4.81
CA PHE A 138 3.99 -10.70 -6.23
C PHE A 138 4.61 -9.32 -6.45
N ALA A 139 5.41 -9.19 -7.49
CA ALA A 139 5.97 -7.94 -7.95
C ALA A 139 5.70 -7.78 -9.44
N MET A 140 5.73 -6.54 -9.92
CA MET A 140 5.75 -6.26 -11.35
C MET A 140 7.20 -6.16 -11.82
N ASP A 141 7.60 -7.04 -12.73
CA ASP A 141 8.92 -7.00 -13.38
C ASP A 141 8.74 -6.86 -14.89
N ASN A 142 9.19 -5.75 -15.46
CA ASN A 142 9.06 -5.42 -16.89
C ASN A 142 7.62 -5.63 -17.44
N GLY A 143 6.60 -5.29 -16.65
CA GLY A 143 5.19 -5.44 -17.02
C GLY A 143 4.63 -6.86 -16.86
N VAL A 144 5.38 -7.78 -16.24
CA VAL A 144 4.96 -9.15 -15.95
C VAL A 144 4.84 -9.36 -14.43
N GLU A 145 3.73 -9.94 -13.97
CA GLU A 145 3.62 -10.33 -12.56
C GLU A 145 4.54 -11.53 -12.27
N VAL A 146 5.49 -11.34 -11.35
CA VAL A 146 6.44 -12.37 -10.90
C VAL A 146 6.26 -12.67 -9.41
N PHE A 147 6.60 -13.88 -9.00
CA PHE A 147 6.72 -14.21 -7.58
C PHE A 147 7.85 -13.41 -6.93
N ASN A 148 7.63 -12.87 -5.74
CA ASN A 148 8.63 -12.13 -4.97
C ASN A 148 9.10 -12.89 -3.71
N PHE A 149 8.75 -14.16 -3.58
CA PHE A 149 9.10 -15.00 -2.44
C PHE A 149 9.31 -16.47 -2.83
N GLY A 150 9.89 -17.24 -1.90
CA GLY A 150 10.01 -18.69 -2.00
C GLY A 150 10.88 -19.17 -3.16
N LYS A 151 10.78 -20.48 -3.46
CA LYS A 151 11.58 -21.15 -4.51
C LYS A 151 11.35 -20.60 -5.93
N HIS A 152 10.23 -19.93 -6.16
CA HIS A 152 9.84 -19.40 -7.46
C HIS A 152 10.11 -17.89 -7.60
N LYS A 153 10.80 -17.26 -6.64
CA LYS A 153 11.10 -15.83 -6.68
C LYS A 153 11.75 -15.42 -8.02
N GLY A 154 11.24 -14.36 -8.62
CA GLY A 154 11.63 -13.83 -9.93
C GLY A 154 10.96 -14.51 -11.13
N ARG A 155 10.24 -15.63 -10.92
CA ARG A 155 9.57 -16.33 -12.03
C ARG A 155 8.20 -15.75 -12.31
N PRO A 156 7.77 -15.69 -13.59
CA PRO A 156 6.40 -15.26 -13.95
C PRO A 156 5.34 -16.11 -13.25
N VAL A 157 4.38 -15.45 -12.60
CA VAL A 157 3.28 -16.13 -11.89
C VAL A 157 2.49 -17.01 -12.85
N SER A 158 2.18 -16.47 -14.03
CA SER A 158 1.43 -17.18 -15.07
C SER A 158 2.14 -18.43 -15.60
N GLU A 159 3.48 -18.46 -15.65
CA GLU A 159 4.26 -19.62 -16.09
C GLU A 159 4.19 -20.74 -15.04
N VAL A 160 4.48 -20.41 -13.79
CA VAL A 160 4.45 -21.36 -12.68
C VAL A 160 3.06 -21.97 -12.52
N LEU A 161 1.99 -21.18 -12.66
CA LEU A 161 0.62 -21.69 -12.58
C LEU A 161 0.24 -22.65 -13.73
N LYS A 162 0.90 -22.55 -14.89
CA LYS A 162 0.73 -23.50 -16.00
C LYS A 162 1.56 -24.77 -15.80
N SER A 163 2.82 -24.63 -15.36
CA SER A 163 3.74 -25.76 -15.23
C SER A 163 3.56 -26.56 -13.93
N GLU A 164 3.15 -25.89 -12.85
CA GLU A 164 2.89 -26.47 -11.53
C GLU A 164 1.50 -26.02 -11.02
N PRO A 165 0.37 -26.48 -11.61
CA PRO A 165 -0.97 -26.06 -11.21
C PRO A 165 -1.28 -26.26 -9.72
N GLN A 166 -0.69 -27.27 -9.09
CA GLN A 166 -0.80 -27.55 -7.65
C GLN A 166 -0.27 -26.42 -6.76
N TYR A 167 0.56 -25.52 -7.30
CA TYR A 167 1.07 -24.37 -6.57
C TYR A 167 -0.03 -23.35 -6.27
N TYR A 168 -1.06 -23.26 -7.14
CA TYR A 168 -2.27 -22.49 -6.89
C TYR A 168 -2.97 -22.99 -5.61
N ASP A 169 -3.28 -24.29 -5.57
CA ASP A 169 -3.99 -24.90 -4.44
C ASP A 169 -3.21 -24.79 -3.12
N TRP A 170 -1.88 -24.93 -3.18
CA TRP A 170 -1.01 -24.73 -2.01
C TRP A 170 -1.11 -23.32 -1.44
N MET A 171 -1.07 -22.28 -2.29
CA MET A 171 -1.22 -20.90 -1.84
C MET A 171 -2.63 -20.61 -1.33
N MET A 172 -3.67 -21.14 -2.00
CA MET A 172 -5.05 -20.93 -1.61
C MET A 172 -5.36 -21.55 -0.24
N LYS A 173 -4.80 -22.73 0.06
CA LYS A 173 -4.94 -23.41 1.36
C LYS A 173 -3.97 -22.90 2.42
N GLY A 174 -2.86 -22.27 2.01
CA GLY A 174 -1.85 -21.73 2.90
C GLY A 174 -2.28 -20.47 3.64
N ASP A 175 -1.47 -20.07 4.61
CA ASP A 175 -1.63 -18.83 5.37
C ASP A 175 -1.07 -17.64 4.58
N PHE A 176 -1.84 -17.21 3.57
CA PHE A 176 -1.57 -16.02 2.77
C PHE A 176 -2.67 -14.98 2.97
N PRO A 177 -2.34 -13.68 2.93
CA PRO A 177 -3.32 -12.60 2.98
C PRO A 177 -4.39 -12.73 1.90
N GLN A 178 -5.60 -12.25 2.19
CA GLN A 178 -6.75 -12.46 1.31
C GLN A 178 -6.55 -11.77 -0.04
N HIS A 179 -5.95 -10.58 -0.04
CA HIS A 179 -5.66 -9.87 -1.27
C HIS A 179 -4.65 -10.62 -2.15
N THR A 180 -3.64 -11.27 -1.54
CA THR A 180 -2.71 -12.14 -2.28
C THR A 180 -3.45 -13.30 -2.95
N LYS A 181 -4.38 -13.95 -2.24
CA LYS A 181 -5.18 -15.06 -2.80
C LYS A 181 -6.13 -14.59 -3.91
N GLN A 182 -6.75 -13.44 -3.74
CA GLN A 182 -7.59 -12.80 -4.75
C GLN A 182 -6.77 -12.53 -6.02
N LYS A 183 -5.63 -11.86 -5.89
CA LYS A 183 -4.75 -11.53 -7.03
C LYS A 183 -4.21 -12.77 -7.72
N LEU A 184 -3.84 -13.80 -6.96
CA LEU A 184 -3.45 -15.09 -7.51
C LEU A 184 -4.58 -15.69 -8.37
N THR A 185 -5.83 -15.62 -7.89
CA THR A 185 -7.01 -16.12 -8.60
C THR A 185 -7.33 -15.32 -9.86
N GLU A 186 -7.19 -13.99 -9.82
CA GLU A 186 -7.32 -13.12 -11.00
C GLU A 186 -6.29 -13.49 -12.07
N ILE A 187 -5.02 -13.64 -11.68
CA ILE A 187 -3.92 -14.04 -12.58
C ILE A 187 -4.18 -15.45 -13.14
N PHE A 188 -4.55 -16.41 -12.29
CA PHE A 188 -4.85 -17.79 -12.68
C PHE A 188 -5.98 -17.82 -13.72
N THR A 189 -7.10 -17.16 -13.43
CA THR A 189 -8.27 -17.10 -14.31
C THR A 189 -7.90 -16.50 -15.67
N ARG A 190 -7.22 -15.35 -15.69
CA ARG A 190 -6.72 -14.74 -16.93
C ARG A 190 -5.76 -15.64 -17.70
N THR A 191 -4.90 -16.37 -17.00
CA THR A 191 -3.90 -17.26 -17.58
C THR A 191 -4.53 -18.49 -18.24
N MET A 192 -5.58 -19.04 -17.63
CA MET A 192 -6.27 -20.23 -18.11
C MET A 192 -7.32 -19.91 -19.19
N LEU A 193 -8.02 -18.77 -19.08
CA LEU A 193 -9.04 -18.35 -20.06
C LEU A 193 -8.45 -17.80 -21.37
N ARG A 194 -7.19 -17.33 -21.38
CA ARG A 194 -6.50 -16.90 -22.62
C ARG A 194 -6.12 -18.06 -23.57
N LYS A 195 -6.59 -19.28 -23.30
CA LYS A 195 -6.61 -20.39 -24.28
C LYS A 195 -7.91 -20.32 -25.10
N SER A 196 -8.01 -19.33 -25.98
CA SER A 196 -8.97 -19.28 -27.08
C SER A 196 -8.43 -18.37 -28.17
#